data_AF-A0A955KRE3-F1
#
_entry.id   AF-A0A955KRE3-F1
#
_cell.length_a   1.000
_cell.length_b   1.000
_cell.length_c   1.000
_cell.angle_alpha   90.00
_cell.angle_beta   90.00
_cell.angle_gamma   90.00
#
_symmetry.space_group_name_H-M   'P 1'
#
loop_
_entity.id
_entity.type
_entity.pdbx_description
1 polymer ?
#
loop_
_entity_poly.entity_id
_entity_poly.type
_entity_poly.pdbx_seq_one_letter_code
_entity_poly.pdbx_strand_id
1 'polypeptide(L)'
;LKETEDEKQYLEQITDYTQFIRQLVSGNKILSRKFYIVLPYKPETKGNTFELAQAQLNLTQDMVIKALEKLGMKAKKLDSLEVLHLFYSFYNKGQIKTQELTSTTMKAILQHNYV
;
A
#
# COMPACT_ATOMS: atom_id res chain seq x y z
N LEU A 1 1.82 10.23 -34.18
CA LEU A 1 0.52 9.55 -34.37
C LEU A 1 -0.53 10.56 -34.76
N LYS A 2 -1.04 11.42 -33.86
CA LYS A 2 -2.05 12.41 -34.28
C LYS A 2 -1.49 13.61 -35.07
N GLU A 3 -0.23 13.99 -34.80
CA GLU A 3 0.44 15.12 -35.45
C GLU A 3 1.15 14.74 -36.76
N THR A 4 1.15 13.46 -37.12
CA THR A 4 1.86 12.90 -38.29
C THR A 4 0.90 12.40 -39.37
N GLU A 5 -0.41 12.43 -39.13
CA GLU A 5 -1.41 11.77 -39.97
C GLU A 5 -2.27 12.78 -40.73
N ASP A 6 -2.19 12.72 -42.05
CA ASP A 6 -2.92 13.62 -42.94
C ASP A 6 -4.34 13.12 -43.29
N GLU A 7 -4.59 11.82 -43.15
CA GLU A 7 -5.87 11.23 -43.53
C GLU A 7 -6.93 11.37 -42.44
N LYS A 8 -8.01 12.09 -42.77
CA LYS A 8 -9.08 12.47 -41.83
C LYS A 8 -9.74 11.28 -41.13
N GLN A 9 -9.94 10.15 -41.82
CA GLN A 9 -10.54 8.95 -41.25
C GLN A 9 -9.68 8.34 -40.14
N TYR A 10 -8.36 8.31 -40.30
CA TYR A 10 -7.46 7.79 -39.27
C TYR A 10 -7.36 8.74 -38.07
N LEU A 11 -7.42 10.05 -38.27
CA LEU A 11 -7.49 11.03 -37.18
C LEU A 11 -8.73 10.82 -36.30
N GLU A 12 -9.87 10.53 -36.92
CA GLU A 12 -11.13 10.23 -36.24
C GLU A 12 -11.03 8.90 -35.47
N GLN A 13 -10.54 7.84 -36.11
CA GLN A 13 -10.32 6.54 -35.47
C GLN A 13 -9.35 6.61 -34.28
N ILE A 14 -8.24 7.36 -34.40
CA ILE A 14 -7.29 7.57 -33.30
C ILE A 14 -7.96 8.31 -32.14
N THR A 15 -8.82 9.28 -32.45
CA THR A 15 -9.58 10.03 -31.43
C THR A 15 -10.52 9.12 -30.67
N ASP A 16 -11.32 8.34 -31.39
CA ASP A 16 -12.30 7.42 -30.81
C ASP A 16 -11.63 6.32 -30.00
N TYR A 17 -10.56 5.73 -30.53
CA TYR A 17 -9.79 4.72 -29.80
C TYR A 17 -9.16 5.28 -28.53
N THR A 18 -8.56 6.48 -28.59
CA THR A 18 -7.99 7.14 -27.42
C THR A 18 -9.08 7.42 -26.37
N GLN A 19 -10.26 7.85 -26.81
CA GLN A 19 -11.39 8.10 -25.92
C GLN A 19 -11.92 6.81 -25.29
N PHE A 20 -12.03 5.72 -26.06
CA PHE A 20 -12.39 4.40 -25.56
C PHE A 20 -11.41 3.90 -24.49
N ILE A 21 -10.10 4.01 -24.72
CA ILE A 21 -9.09 3.61 -23.71
C ILE A 21 -9.19 4.48 -22.46
N ARG A 22 -9.40 5.80 -22.61
CA ARG A 22 -9.62 6.69 -21.45
C ARG A 22 -10.86 6.30 -20.66
N GLN A 23 -11.97 5.99 -21.33
CA GLN A 23 -13.21 5.52 -20.69
C GLN A 23 -13.03 4.15 -20.03
N LEU A 24 -12.32 3.22 -20.68
CA LEU A 24 -12.06 1.89 -20.16
C LEU A 24 -11.17 1.94 -18.90
N VAL A 25 -10.15 2.79 -18.89
CA VAL A 25 -9.26 2.97 -17.73
C VAL A 25 -9.93 3.77 -16.61
N SER A 26 -10.85 4.69 -16.92
CA SER A 26 -11.57 5.48 -15.90
C SER A 26 -12.77 4.74 -15.29
N GLY A 27 -13.48 3.92 -16.08
CA GLY A 27 -14.59 3.09 -15.63
C GLY A 27 -14.16 1.84 -14.85
N ASN A 28 -13.00 1.28 -15.20
CA ASN A 28 -12.34 0.32 -14.32
C ASN A 28 -11.76 1.09 -13.15
N LYS A 29 -12.51 1.17 -12.04
CA LYS A 29 -11.97 1.53 -10.73
C LYS A 29 -10.78 0.62 -10.50
N ILE A 30 -9.57 1.08 -10.82
CA ILE A 30 -8.34 0.34 -10.57
C ILE A 30 -8.40 0.10 -9.08
N LEU A 31 -8.68 -1.15 -8.71
CA LEU A 31 -8.91 -1.52 -7.33
C LEU A 31 -7.56 -1.34 -6.67
N SER A 32 -7.35 -0.20 -6.02
CA SER A 32 -6.14 0.10 -5.26
C SER A 32 -6.06 -0.88 -4.10
N ARG A 33 -5.61 -2.09 -4.41
CA ARG A 33 -5.48 -3.19 -3.47
C ARG A 33 -4.19 -2.99 -2.70
N LYS A 34 -4.32 -2.80 -1.39
CA LYS A 34 -3.18 -2.77 -0.49
C LYS A 34 -2.77 -4.22 -0.23
N PHE A 35 -1.47 -4.49 -0.36
CA PHE A 35 -0.86 -5.76 -0.01
C PHE A 35 0.05 -5.54 1.20
N TYR A 36 0.13 -6.54 2.07
CA TYR A 36 0.97 -6.52 3.26
C TYR A 36 2.03 -7.59 3.12
N ILE A 37 3.29 -7.22 3.38
CA ILE A 37 4.44 -8.12 3.31
C ILE A 37 4.96 -8.30 4.73
N VAL A 38 5.10 -9.55 5.17
CA VAL A 38 5.69 -9.89 6.46
C VAL A 38 7.14 -10.29 6.21
N LEU A 39 8.08 -9.61 6.87
CA LEU A 39 9.50 -9.91 6.77
C LEU A 39 9.89 -10.84 7.92
N PRO A 40 10.22 -12.12 7.65
CA PRO A 40 10.64 -13.04 8.69
C PRO A 40 12.06 -12.72 9.15
N TYR A 41 12.32 -12.91 10.44
CA TYR A 41 13.67 -12.91 11.00
C TYR A 41 13.91 -14.21 11.76
N LYS A 42 15.02 -14.88 11.47
CA LYS A 42 15.48 -16.06 12.18
C LYS A 42 16.86 -15.77 12.77
N PRO A 43 17.02 -15.75 14.10
CA PRO A 43 18.33 -15.57 14.70
C PRO A 43 19.19 -16.81 14.41
N GLU A 44 20.39 -16.59 13.88
CA GLU A 44 21.30 -17.68 13.50
C GLU A 44 22.05 -18.26 14.71
N THR A 45 22.24 -17.48 15.78
CA THR A 45 22.98 -17.89 16.98
C THR A 45 22.22 -17.54 18.26
N LYS A 46 22.41 -18.37 19.31
CA LYS A 46 21.98 -18.07 20.67
C LYS A 46 22.87 -16.96 21.24
N GLY A 47 22.56 -15.72 20.92
CA GLY A 47 23.39 -14.57 21.29
C GLY A 47 23.18 -13.31 20.45
N ASN A 48 22.38 -13.38 19.38
CA ASN A 48 22.02 -12.17 18.65
C ASN A 48 21.29 -11.20 19.57
N THR A 49 21.91 -10.05 19.83
CA THR A 49 21.30 -8.96 20.57
C THR A 49 20.10 -8.43 19.80
N PHE A 50 19.10 -7.93 20.52
CA PHE A 50 17.92 -7.33 19.92
C PHE A 50 18.30 -6.21 18.91
N GLU A 51 19.33 -5.44 19.21
CA GLU A 51 19.84 -4.37 18.35
C GLU A 51 20.35 -4.89 17.00
N LEU A 52 21.10 -6.00 16.99
CA LEU A 52 21.58 -6.62 15.76
C LEU A 52 20.42 -7.18 14.93
N ALA A 53 19.45 -7.82 15.59
CA ALA A 53 18.24 -8.30 14.92
C ALA A 53 17.44 -7.17 14.29
N GLN A 54 17.27 -6.06 15.01
CA GLN A 54 16.57 -4.87 14.53
C GLN A 54 17.31 -4.21 13.37
N ALA A 55 18.64 -4.07 13.45
CA ALA A 55 19.46 -3.51 12.38
C ALA A 55 19.34 -4.36 11.10
N GLN A 56 19.47 -5.68 11.21
CA GLN A 56 19.33 -6.59 10.08
C GLN A 56 17.95 -6.49 9.43
N LEU A 57 16.89 -6.48 10.24
CA LEU A 57 15.52 -6.33 9.75
C LEU A 57 15.32 -5.01 9.02
N ASN A 58 15.82 -3.90 9.55
CA ASN A 58 15.73 -2.59 8.90
C ASN A 58 16.45 -2.60 7.54
N LEU A 59 17.64 -3.22 7.44
CA LEU A 59 18.34 -3.35 6.16
C LEU A 59 17.53 -4.16 5.14
N THR A 60 16.96 -5.30 5.56
CA THR A 60 16.12 -6.12 4.67
C THR A 60 14.85 -5.39 4.24
N GLN A 61 14.23 -4.64 5.16
CA GLN A 61 13.07 -3.81 4.89
C GLN A 61 13.37 -2.76 3.82
N ASP A 62 14.49 -2.05 3.95
CA ASP A 62 14.89 -1.02 3.00
C ASP A 62 15.20 -1.60 1.62
N MET A 63 15.84 -2.78 1.57
CA MET A 63 16.06 -3.49 0.30
C MET A 63 14.75 -3.84 -0.39
N VAL A 64 13.77 -4.38 0.35
CA VAL A 64 12.45 -4.73 -0.18
C VAL A 64 11.69 -3.49 -0.65
N ILE A 65 11.68 -2.41 0.13
CA ILE A 65 11.02 -1.15 -0.24
C ILE A 65 11.61 -0.61 -1.55
N LYS A 66 12.94 -0.50 -1.64
CA LYS A 66 13.62 -0.01 -2.85
C LYS A 66 13.36 -0.89 -4.07
N ALA A 67 13.28 -2.22 -3.88
CA ALA A 67 12.95 -3.14 -4.96
C ALA A 67 11.51 -2.93 -5.48
N LEU A 68 10.55 -2.71 -4.58
CA LEU A 68 9.17 -2.42 -4.95
C LEU A 68 9.03 -1.06 -5.64
N GLU A 69 9.75 -0.05 -5.17
CA GLU A 69 9.81 1.28 -5.78
C GLU A 69 10.35 1.23 -7.21
N LYS A 70 11.40 0.43 -7.46
CA LYS A 70 11.92 0.18 -8.82
C LYS A 70 10.88 -0.45 -9.76
N LEU A 71 9.92 -1.19 -9.22
CA LEU A 71 8.80 -1.77 -9.97
C LEU A 71 7.60 -0.81 -10.10
N GLY A 72 7.75 0.45 -9.65
CA GLY A 72 6.68 1.46 -9.70
C GLY A 72 5.64 1.33 -8.58
N MET A 73 5.88 0.50 -7.57
CA MET A 73 4.99 0.35 -6.41
C MET A 73 5.43 1.26 -5.26
N LYS A 74 4.47 1.89 -4.58
CA LYS A 74 4.74 2.61 -3.33
C LYS A 74 4.69 1.63 -2.16
N ALA A 75 5.78 1.52 -1.42
CA ALA A 75 5.88 0.69 -0.22
C ALA A 75 6.28 1.54 0.99
N LYS A 76 5.75 1.22 2.16
CA LYS A 76 6.16 1.83 3.42
C LYS A 76 6.06 0.82 4.56
N LYS A 77 6.92 1.00 5.58
CA LYS A 77 6.77 0.32 6.86
C LYS A 77 5.49 0.80 7.55
N LEU A 78 4.79 -0.11 8.23
CA LEU A 78 3.67 0.24 9.10
C LEU A 78 4.17 0.49 10.52
N ASP A 79 3.70 1.56 11.14
CA ASP A 79 3.91 1.80 12.56
C ASP A 79 3.00 0.90 13.43
N SER A 80 3.32 0.78 14.71
CA SER A 80 2.61 -0.07 15.67
C SER A 80 1.10 0.20 15.71
N LEU A 81 0.69 1.47 15.64
CA LEU A 81 -0.72 1.85 15.59
C LEU A 81 -1.39 1.45 14.27
N GLU A 82 -0.67 1.59 13.15
CA GLU A 82 -1.19 1.20 11.83
C GLU A 82 -1.35 -0.32 11.73
N VAL A 83 -0.42 -1.08 12.33
CA VAL A 83 -0.49 -2.53 12.44
C VAL A 83 -1.67 -2.95 13.32
N LEU A 84 -1.90 -2.28 14.45
CA LEU A 84 -3.06 -2.54 15.30
C LEU A 84 -4.37 -2.28 14.56
N HIS A 85 -4.50 -1.12 13.91
CA HIS A 85 -5.66 -0.77 13.10
C HIS A 85 -5.87 -1.80 11.97
N LEU A 86 -4.78 -2.23 11.32
CA LEU A 86 -4.82 -3.28 10.32
C LEU A 86 -5.41 -4.58 10.87
N PHE A 87 -4.88 -5.08 12.00
CA PHE A 87 -5.40 -6.31 12.61
C PHE A 87 -6.86 -6.16 13.02
N TYR A 88 -7.23 -5.07 13.69
CA TYR A 88 -8.61 -4.80 14.05
C TYR A 88 -9.52 -4.79 12.81
N SER A 89 -9.04 -4.20 11.71
CA SER A 89 -9.81 -4.14 10.46
C SER A 89 -10.05 -5.50 9.82
N PHE A 90 -9.11 -6.44 9.99
CA PHE A 90 -9.26 -7.80 9.48
C PHE A 90 -10.32 -8.60 10.23
N TYR A 91 -10.41 -8.42 11.56
CA TYR A 91 -11.36 -9.16 12.40
C TYR A 91 -12.76 -8.53 12.43
N ASN A 92 -12.89 -7.21 12.22
CA ASN A 92 -14.16 -6.48 12.43
C ASN A 92 -14.72 -5.82 11.16
N LYS A 93 -14.71 -6.53 10.02
CA LYS A 93 -15.12 -5.99 8.69
C LYS A 93 -16.53 -5.37 8.64
N GLY A 94 -17.43 -5.71 9.58
CA GLY A 94 -18.80 -5.17 9.65
C GLY A 94 -18.95 -3.84 10.39
N GLN A 95 -18.07 -3.50 11.34
CA GLN A 95 -18.23 -2.34 12.23
C GLN A 95 -17.39 -1.11 11.82
N ILE A 96 -16.44 -1.27 10.91
CA ILE A 96 -15.50 -0.19 10.50
C ILE A 96 -16.22 0.91 9.72
N LYS A 97 -17.30 0.58 9.00
CA LYS A 97 -18.04 1.57 8.20
C LYS A 97 -18.75 2.62 9.04
N THR A 98 -19.00 2.34 10.33
CA THR A 98 -19.72 3.26 11.24
C THR A 98 -18.79 4.08 12.12
N GLN A 99 -17.51 3.73 12.25
CA GLN A 99 -16.54 4.51 13.01
C GLN A 99 -15.11 4.24 12.52
N GLU A 100 -14.54 5.18 11.76
CA GLU A 100 -13.11 5.12 11.44
C GLU A 100 -12.32 5.31 12.74
N LEU A 101 -11.50 4.32 13.10
CA LEU A 101 -10.60 4.39 14.24
C LEU A 101 -9.37 5.21 13.83
N THR A 102 -9.57 6.53 13.74
CA THR A 102 -8.49 7.49 13.54
C THR A 102 -7.45 7.33 14.64
N SER A 103 -6.18 7.59 14.32
CA SER A 103 -5.07 7.55 15.28
C SER A 103 -5.35 8.31 16.57
N THR A 104 -6.07 9.43 16.48
CA THR A 104 -6.54 10.24 17.62
C THR A 104 -7.53 9.47 18.50
N THR A 105 -8.49 8.75 17.91
CA THR A 105 -9.48 7.92 18.62
C THR A 105 -8.83 6.73 19.30
N MET A 106 -7.90 6.05 18.63
CA MET A 106 -7.14 4.94 19.24
C MET A 106 -6.25 5.42 20.40
N LYS A 107 -5.57 6.56 20.24
CA LYS A 107 -4.78 7.16 21.32
C LYS A 107 -5.65 7.50 22.53
N ALA A 108 -6.84 8.04 22.32
CA ALA A 108 -7.79 8.34 23.39
C ALA A 108 -8.28 7.07 24.11
N ILE A 109 -8.61 6.00 23.37
CA ILE A 109 -9.04 4.71 23.97
C ILE A 109 -7.91 4.09 24.81
N LEU A 110 -6.69 4.06 24.29
CA LEU A 110 -5.55 3.52 25.03
C LEU A 110 -5.24 4.36 26.27
N GLN A 111 -5.39 5.69 26.22
CA GLN A 111 -5.16 6.55 27.39
C GLN A 111 -6.24 6.42 28.48
N HIS A 112 -7.47 6.06 28.14
CA HIS A 112 -8.56 5.90 29.10
C HIS A 112 -8.68 4.48 29.71
N ASN A 113 -8.06 3.47 29.11
CA ASN A 113 -8.20 2.06 29.54
C ASN A 113 -6.97 1.48 30.26
N TYR A 114 -5.95 2.28 30.57
CA TYR A 114 -4.90 1.89 31.52
C TYR A 114 -5.07 2.66 32.84
N VAL A 115 -5.93 2.11 33.71
CA VAL A 115 -5.85 2.22 35.17
C VAL A 115 -5.72 0.82 35.72
#